data_AF-A0A8T4JFQ7-F1
#
_entry.id   AF-A0A8T4JFQ7-F1
#
_cell.length_a   1.000
_cell.length_b   1.000
_cell.length_c   1.000
_cell.angle_alpha   90.00
_cell.angle_beta   90.00
_cell.angle_gamma   90.00
#
_symmetry.space_group_name_H-M   'P 1'
#
loop_
_entity.id
_entity.type
_entity.pdbx_description
1 polymer ?
#
loop_
_entity_poly.entity_id
_entity_poly.type
_entity_poly.pdbx_seq_one_letter_code
_entity_poly.pdbx_strand_id
1 'polypeptide(L)'
;MQGFLKYFFHSPDTNLPIPDVQNMLGYNNKSEYHLIGQGLAAENWVKTCQQHTIKLAKEGDVLFWLTKNRHRPSPQFNDQYIIGYLSVEQIILRSNTEKSWTSVLGQGNLFSFTDAISIKDIYGYNLSRGHISKYKRLEGEQTAAFLEHFAQKENIYEKCLEAIVARADEKTCFEGCELKDVCTR
;
A
#
# COMPACT_ATOMS: atom_id res chain seq x y z
N MET A 1 18.32 7.13 1.29
CA MET A 1 16.89 6.99 0.97
C MET A 1 16.74 6.01 -0.18
N GLN A 2 16.00 4.94 0.03
CA GLN A 2 15.72 3.95 -1.00
C GLN A 2 14.23 3.67 -1.12
N GLY A 3 13.77 3.44 -2.34
CA GLY A 3 12.39 3.10 -2.63
C GLY A 3 12.15 1.60 -2.69
N PHE A 4 10.94 1.20 -2.33
CA PHE A 4 10.49 -0.18 -2.48
C PHE A 4 9.06 -0.27 -2.98
N LEU A 5 8.77 -1.21 -3.89
CA LEU A 5 7.40 -1.46 -4.35
C LEU A 5 6.66 -2.39 -3.40
N LYS A 6 5.50 -1.97 -2.91
CA LYS A 6 4.57 -2.79 -2.12
C LYS A 6 3.24 -2.90 -2.84
N TYR A 7 2.90 -4.14 -3.22
CA TYR A 7 1.63 -4.43 -3.88
C TYR A 7 0.49 -4.59 -2.88
N PHE A 8 -0.69 -4.05 -3.20
CA PHE A 8 -1.96 -4.39 -2.55
C PHE A 8 -3.08 -4.62 -3.58
N PHE A 9 -4.18 -5.24 -3.16
CA PHE A 9 -5.35 -5.46 -4.03
C PHE A 9 -6.32 -4.30 -3.92
N HIS A 10 -6.58 -3.60 -5.03
CA HIS A 10 -7.55 -2.51 -5.10
C HIS A 10 -9.00 -2.98 -4.97
N SER A 11 -9.82 -2.21 -4.26
CA SER A 11 -11.26 -2.44 -4.16
C SER A 11 -11.98 -2.25 -5.50
N PRO A 12 -12.84 -3.17 -5.96
CA PRO A 12 -13.52 -3.02 -7.25
C PRO A 12 -14.70 -2.04 -7.24
N ASP A 13 -15.25 -1.71 -6.08
CA ASP A 13 -16.47 -0.88 -5.92
C ASP A 13 -16.24 0.64 -5.99
N THR A 14 -14.98 1.09 -5.95
CA THR A 14 -14.62 2.52 -5.92
C THR A 14 -13.44 2.81 -6.84
N ASN A 15 -13.35 4.04 -7.32
CA ASN A 15 -12.17 4.52 -8.04
C ASN A 15 -11.12 5.17 -7.11
N LEU A 16 -11.38 5.23 -5.80
CA LEU A 16 -10.36 5.65 -4.84
C LEU A 16 -9.31 4.53 -4.71
N PRO A 17 -8.01 4.86 -4.63
CA PRO A 17 -6.90 3.91 -4.61
C PRO A 17 -6.78 3.18 -3.25
N ILE A 18 -7.87 2.55 -2.80
CA ILE A 18 -7.96 1.89 -1.51
C ILE A 18 -7.93 0.37 -1.66
N PRO A 19 -7.46 -0.37 -0.63
CA PRO A 19 -7.49 -1.82 -0.62
C PRO A 19 -8.91 -2.39 -0.66
N ASP A 20 -9.04 -3.61 -1.19
CA ASP A 20 -10.25 -4.44 -1.19
C ASP A 20 -10.53 -4.98 0.22
N VAL A 21 -10.96 -4.10 1.11
CA VAL A 21 -11.21 -4.40 2.52
C VAL A 21 -12.41 -5.32 2.74
N GLN A 22 -13.39 -5.30 1.84
CA GLN A 22 -14.57 -6.16 1.86
C GLN A 22 -14.34 -7.50 1.12
N ASN A 23 -13.13 -7.74 0.62
CA ASN A 23 -12.75 -8.96 -0.10
C ASN A 23 -13.72 -9.30 -1.25
N MET A 24 -14.16 -8.28 -1.99
CA MET A 24 -15.05 -8.45 -3.14
C MET A 24 -14.42 -9.27 -4.26
N LEU A 25 -13.09 -9.37 -4.29
CA LEU A 25 -12.35 -10.21 -5.23
C LEU A 25 -12.25 -11.69 -4.80
N GLY A 26 -12.76 -12.06 -3.62
CA GLY A 26 -12.80 -13.45 -3.15
C GLY A 26 -11.42 -14.06 -2.85
N TYR A 27 -10.40 -13.23 -2.60
CA TYR A 27 -9.05 -13.68 -2.28
C TYR A 27 -8.80 -13.90 -0.78
N ASN A 28 -9.85 -13.82 0.03
CA ASN A 28 -10.04 -14.19 1.44
C ASN A 28 -9.04 -13.70 2.50
N ASN A 29 -7.94 -12.99 2.22
CA ASN A 29 -6.95 -12.59 3.26
C ASN A 29 -5.86 -11.63 2.72
N LYS A 30 -6.11 -10.34 2.39
CA LYS A 30 -5.04 -9.55 1.73
C LYS A 30 -4.96 -8.04 2.00
N SER A 31 -5.58 -7.49 3.06
CA SER A 31 -5.46 -6.05 3.35
C SER A 31 -4.23 -5.76 4.24
N GLU A 32 -3.01 -5.80 3.68
CA GLU A 32 -1.83 -5.24 4.35
C GLU A 32 -1.65 -3.78 3.98
N TYR A 33 -2.65 -2.99 4.33
CA TYR A 33 -2.54 -1.55 4.38
C TYR A 33 -3.45 -1.06 5.49
N HIS A 34 -2.85 -0.69 6.60
CA HIS A 34 -3.57 -0.08 7.70
C HIS A 34 -3.41 1.41 7.51
N LEU A 35 -4.43 2.09 6.98
CA LEU A 35 -4.53 3.52 7.16
C LEU A 35 -4.76 3.74 8.66
N ILE A 36 -3.86 4.45 9.34
CA ILE A 36 -4.01 4.82 10.76
C ILE A 36 -4.29 6.33 10.83
N GLY A 37 -5.03 6.80 11.84
CA GLY A 37 -5.47 8.20 11.90
C GLY A 37 -4.35 9.25 11.86
N GLN A 38 -3.09 8.85 12.06
CA GLN A 38 -1.91 9.72 12.00
C GLN A 38 -0.92 9.37 10.87
N GLY A 39 -1.26 8.45 9.95
CA GLY A 39 -0.35 8.07 8.86
C GLY A 39 -0.64 6.70 8.24
N LEU A 40 0.34 6.14 7.54
CA LEU A 40 0.21 4.81 6.96
C LEU A 40 1.00 3.78 7.74
N ALA A 41 0.41 2.59 7.81
CA ALA A 41 1.04 1.41 8.32
C ALA A 41 1.09 0.31 7.25
N ALA A 42 2.26 -0.30 7.13
CA ALA A 42 2.52 -1.44 6.27
C ALA A 42 3.00 -2.61 7.15
N GLU A 43 2.28 -3.72 7.15
CA GLU A 43 2.68 -4.93 7.89
C GLU A 43 3.04 -6.08 6.96
N ASN A 44 3.81 -7.05 7.47
CA ASN A 44 4.10 -8.31 6.79
C ASN A 44 3.59 -9.56 7.56
N TRP A 45 2.41 -9.46 8.15
CA TRP A 45 1.76 -10.51 8.95
C TRP A 45 1.35 -11.77 8.14
N VAL A 46 1.03 -11.63 6.84
CA VAL A 46 0.49 -12.69 5.95
C VAL A 46 1.53 -13.51 5.15
N LYS A 47 1.85 -14.73 5.61
CA LYS A 47 2.81 -15.73 5.06
C LYS A 47 2.91 -15.91 3.51
N THR A 48 1.92 -15.49 2.72
CA THR A 48 1.84 -15.72 1.26
C THR A 48 2.00 -14.48 0.37
N CYS A 49 2.04 -13.28 0.95
CA CYS A 49 2.33 -12.05 0.22
C CYS A 49 3.86 -11.84 0.09
N GLN A 50 4.33 -11.16 -0.96
CA GLN A 50 5.76 -10.89 -1.18
C GLN A 50 6.27 -9.84 -0.17
N GLN A 51 6.47 -10.32 1.05
CA GLN A 51 6.65 -9.57 2.28
C GLN A 51 8.09 -9.25 2.63
N HIS A 52 9.04 -9.82 1.89
CA HIS A 52 10.46 -9.56 2.09
C HIS A 52 10.78 -8.08 1.94
N THR A 53 9.98 -7.32 1.20
CA THR A 53 10.21 -5.90 0.97
C THR A 53 10.18 -5.08 2.27
N ILE A 54 9.19 -5.29 3.14
CA ILE A 54 9.10 -4.60 4.44
C ILE A 54 10.27 -4.99 5.36
N LYS A 55 10.74 -6.25 5.30
CA LYS A 55 11.90 -6.70 6.09
C LYS A 55 13.21 -6.04 5.67
N LEU A 56 13.27 -5.48 4.46
CA LEU A 56 14.46 -4.85 3.90
C LEU A 56 14.44 -3.33 4.08
N ALA A 57 13.28 -2.74 4.37
CA ALA A 57 13.14 -1.31 4.59
C ALA A 57 13.82 -0.89 5.88
N LYS A 58 14.35 0.34 5.89
CA LYS A 58 14.94 1.02 7.05
C LYS A 58 14.23 2.37 7.27
N GLU A 59 14.41 2.95 8.44
CA GLU A 59 14.03 4.34 8.69
C GLU A 59 14.69 5.26 7.65
N GLY A 60 13.91 6.18 7.07
CA GLY A 60 14.32 7.04 5.97
C GLY A 60 14.21 6.41 4.56
N ASP A 61 13.74 5.17 4.44
CA ASP A 61 13.33 4.59 3.15
C ASP A 61 11.88 4.98 2.80
N VAL A 62 11.44 4.63 1.59
CA VAL A 62 10.12 4.93 1.06
C VAL A 62 9.46 3.67 0.52
N LEU A 63 8.22 3.41 0.90
CA LEU A 63 7.40 2.33 0.33
C LEU A 63 6.40 2.92 -0.67
N PHE A 64 6.55 2.58 -1.94
CA PHE A 64 5.63 2.97 -3.01
C PHE A 64 4.51 1.94 -3.18
N TRP A 65 3.28 2.43 -3.18
CA TRP A 65 2.08 1.61 -3.25
C TRP A 65 1.73 1.28 -4.68
N LEU A 66 1.94 0.01 -5.04
CA LEU A 66 1.58 -0.53 -6.33
C LEU A 66 0.22 -1.23 -6.22
N THR A 67 -0.68 -0.94 -7.15
CA THR A 67 -1.94 -1.68 -7.24
C THR A 67 -2.40 -1.81 -8.67
N LYS A 68 -3.36 -2.71 -8.88
CA LYS A 68 -4.04 -2.88 -10.15
C LYS A 68 -5.44 -2.29 -10.03
N ASN A 69 -5.80 -1.30 -10.84
CA ASN A 69 -7.14 -0.72 -10.77
C ASN A 69 -8.19 -1.79 -11.12
N ARG A 70 -9.14 -2.00 -10.21
CA ARG A 70 -10.23 -2.98 -10.33
C ARG A 70 -11.61 -2.35 -10.50
N HIS A 71 -11.70 -1.03 -10.53
CA HIS A 71 -12.95 -0.32 -10.77
C HIS A 71 -13.33 -0.40 -12.25
N ARG A 72 -14.26 -1.29 -12.60
CA ARG A 72 -14.66 -1.54 -14.01
C ARG A 72 -15.06 -0.29 -14.79
N PRO A 73 -15.79 0.68 -14.21
CA PRO A 73 -16.14 1.91 -14.92
C PRO A 73 -14.94 2.82 -15.25
N SER A 74 -13.79 2.62 -14.61
CA SER A 74 -12.61 3.45 -14.84
C SER A 74 -11.96 3.13 -16.20
N PRO A 75 -11.54 4.14 -16.99
CA PRO A 75 -10.73 3.91 -18.19
C PRO A 75 -9.37 3.26 -17.88
N GLN A 76 -8.95 3.32 -16.62
CA GLN A 76 -7.69 2.74 -16.12
C GLN A 76 -7.87 1.30 -15.64
N PHE A 77 -9.06 0.71 -15.82
CA PHE A 77 -9.38 -0.62 -15.38
C PHE A 77 -8.37 -1.66 -15.88
N ASN A 78 -7.98 -2.54 -14.97
CA ASN A 78 -7.11 -3.69 -15.22
C ASN A 78 -5.65 -3.34 -15.58
N ASP A 79 -5.23 -2.09 -15.35
CA ASP A 79 -3.82 -1.65 -15.42
C ASP A 79 -3.21 -1.39 -14.04
N GLN A 80 -1.88 -1.36 -13.99
CA GLN A 80 -1.10 -1.23 -12.76
C GLN A 80 -0.49 0.16 -12.59
N TYR A 81 -0.58 0.66 -11.37
CA TYR A 81 -0.21 2.02 -11.04
C TYR A 81 0.50 2.09 -9.69
N ILE A 82 1.48 2.97 -9.58
CA ILE A 82 2.00 3.44 -8.30
C ILE A 82 1.11 4.61 -7.88
N ILE A 83 0.34 4.44 -6.81
CA ILE A 83 -0.74 5.35 -6.40
C ILE A 83 -0.37 6.24 -5.21
N GLY A 84 0.87 6.14 -4.73
CA GLY A 84 1.32 6.89 -3.56
C GLY A 84 2.50 6.23 -2.88
N TYR A 85 2.84 6.75 -1.71
CA TYR A 85 3.97 6.27 -0.93
C TYR A 85 3.80 6.48 0.57
N LEU A 86 4.59 5.73 1.35
CA LEU A 86 4.79 5.87 2.78
C LEU A 86 6.26 6.20 3.01
N SER A 87 6.55 7.30 3.71
CA SER A 87 7.89 7.63 4.20
C SER A 87 8.14 6.87 5.50
N VAL A 88 9.16 6.01 5.54
CA VAL A 88 9.38 5.12 6.69
C VAL A 88 9.99 5.90 7.85
N GLU A 89 9.21 6.08 8.91
CA GLU A 89 9.62 6.80 10.12
C GLU A 89 9.96 5.85 11.25
N GLN A 90 9.24 4.73 11.36
CA GLN A 90 9.43 3.76 12.43
C GLN A 90 9.28 2.33 11.92
N ILE A 91 10.13 1.44 12.45
CA ILE A 91 10.03 0.00 12.24
C ILE A 91 9.69 -0.67 13.56
N ILE A 92 8.59 -1.42 13.59
CA ILE A 92 8.13 -2.16 14.76
C ILE A 92 8.32 -3.65 14.49
N LEU A 93 9.19 -4.28 15.25
CA LEU A 93 9.31 -5.73 15.29
C LEU A 93 8.21 -6.27 16.21
N ARG A 94 7.38 -7.16 15.66
CA ARG A 94 6.29 -7.82 16.37
C ARG A 94 6.53 -9.31 16.40
N SER A 95 6.08 -9.95 17.47
CA SER A 95 6.13 -11.40 17.60
C SER A 95 5.07 -11.91 18.55
N ASN A 96 4.54 -13.08 18.26
CA ASN A 96 3.75 -13.89 19.17
C ASN A 96 4.41 -15.27 19.33
N THR A 97 3.76 -16.18 20.04
CA THR A 97 4.26 -17.53 20.31
C THR A 97 4.57 -18.35 19.05
N GLU A 98 3.98 -18.01 17.90
CA GLU A 98 4.09 -18.82 16.68
C GLU A 98 4.87 -18.12 15.55
N LYS A 99 4.93 -16.78 15.54
CA LYS A 99 5.40 -15.99 14.39
C LYS A 99 6.01 -14.66 14.81
N SER A 100 6.98 -14.20 14.02
CA SER A 100 7.48 -12.82 14.04
C SER A 100 7.20 -12.12 12.71
N TRP A 101 6.93 -10.82 12.81
CA TRP A 101 6.62 -9.95 11.70
C TRP A 101 7.14 -8.53 11.98
N THR A 102 7.10 -7.70 10.95
CA THR A 102 7.62 -6.34 10.92
C THR A 102 6.50 -5.45 10.41
N SER A 103 6.25 -4.39 11.17
CA SER A 103 5.38 -3.30 10.79
C SER A 103 6.25 -2.08 10.52
N VAL A 104 5.82 -1.28 9.56
CA VAL A 104 6.44 -0.02 9.20
C VAL A 104 5.38 1.07 9.34
N LEU A 105 5.72 2.12 10.07
CA LEU A 105 4.88 3.30 10.25
C LEU A 105 5.55 4.52 9.63
N GLY A 106 4.72 5.45 9.15
CA GLY A 106 5.14 6.82 8.87
C GLY A 106 4.14 7.58 8.02
N GLN A 107 4.53 8.76 7.54
CA GLN A 107 3.64 9.63 6.81
C GLN A 107 3.22 9.04 5.46
N GLY A 108 1.91 9.11 5.22
CA GLY A 108 1.30 8.61 4.00
C GLY A 108 0.83 9.64 3.01
N ASN A 109 1.06 9.31 1.75
CA ASN A 109 0.62 10.11 0.63
C ASN A 109 -0.07 9.19 -0.39
N LEU A 110 -1.32 9.50 -0.70
CA LEU A 110 -2.15 8.76 -1.64
C LEU A 110 -2.68 9.73 -2.69
N PHE A 111 -2.70 9.28 -3.94
CA PHE A 111 -3.07 10.10 -5.08
C PHE A 111 -4.10 9.39 -5.93
N SER A 112 -4.94 10.18 -6.60
CA SER A 112 -5.92 9.66 -7.55
C SER A 112 -5.23 8.80 -8.62
N PHE A 113 -5.94 7.84 -9.23
CA PHE A 113 -5.35 7.10 -10.35
C PHE A 113 -4.97 8.02 -11.52
N THR A 114 -5.63 9.17 -11.69
CA THR A 114 -5.28 10.15 -12.73
C THR A 114 -3.94 10.84 -12.48
N ASP A 115 -3.50 10.92 -11.22
CA ASP A 115 -2.19 11.45 -10.83
C ASP A 115 -1.15 10.36 -10.54
N ALA A 116 -1.53 9.09 -10.68
CA ALA A 116 -0.67 7.95 -10.40
C ALA A 116 0.36 7.71 -11.52
N ILE A 117 1.42 6.96 -11.21
CA ILE A 117 2.46 6.59 -12.18
C ILE A 117 2.09 5.24 -12.81
N SER A 118 1.93 5.20 -14.13
CA SER A 118 1.66 3.97 -14.88
C SER A 118 2.88 3.06 -14.90
N ILE A 119 2.68 1.80 -14.49
CA ILE A 119 3.74 0.78 -14.55
C ILE A 119 4.13 0.44 -15.98
N LYS A 120 3.17 0.50 -16.92
CA LYS A 120 3.46 0.29 -18.34
C LYS A 120 4.36 1.39 -18.89
N ASP A 121 4.25 2.62 -18.40
CA ASP A 121 5.04 3.74 -18.89
C ASP A 121 6.50 3.60 -18.42
N ILE A 122 6.72 2.99 -17.26
CA ILE A 122 8.05 2.73 -16.71
C ILE A 122 8.70 1.49 -17.35
N TYR A 123 7.96 0.38 -17.45
CA TYR A 123 8.53 -0.94 -17.78
C TYR A 123 8.07 -1.51 -19.14
N GLY A 124 7.13 -0.87 -19.82
CA GLY A 124 6.52 -1.34 -21.07
C GLY A 124 5.45 -2.43 -20.89
N TYR A 125 5.23 -2.94 -19.67
CA TYR A 125 4.28 -4.02 -19.38
C TYR A 125 3.80 -4.00 -17.92
N ASN A 126 2.67 -4.66 -17.64
CA ASN A 126 2.20 -4.92 -16.28
C ASN A 126 3.08 -5.99 -15.60
N LEU A 127 3.55 -5.71 -14.39
CA LEU A 127 4.34 -6.62 -13.57
C LEU A 127 3.53 -7.87 -13.17
N SER A 128 4.10 -9.04 -13.46
CA SER A 128 3.64 -10.32 -12.93
C SER A 128 4.08 -10.48 -11.47
N ARG A 129 3.61 -11.53 -10.80
CA ARG A 129 4.09 -11.86 -9.44
C ARG A 129 5.62 -12.07 -9.41
N GLY A 130 6.20 -12.70 -10.43
CA GLY A 130 7.65 -12.88 -10.53
C GLY A 130 8.40 -11.56 -10.74
N HIS A 131 7.80 -10.62 -11.47
CA HIS A 131 8.36 -9.30 -11.68
C HIS A 131 8.37 -8.47 -10.38
N ILE A 132 7.26 -8.46 -9.62
CA ILE A 132 7.18 -7.72 -8.35
C ILE A 132 8.29 -8.15 -7.38
N SER A 133 8.64 -9.44 -7.35
CA SER A 133 9.76 -9.91 -6.50
C SER A 133 11.13 -9.41 -6.96
N LYS A 134 11.29 -9.19 -8.26
CA LYS A 134 12.55 -8.70 -8.87
C LYS A 134 12.68 -7.18 -8.71
N TYR A 135 11.60 -6.45 -8.96
CA TYR A 135 11.56 -4.98 -8.91
C TYR A 135 11.13 -4.42 -7.55
N LYS A 136 11.18 -5.25 -6.50
CA LYS A 136 10.77 -4.84 -5.15
C LYS A 136 11.57 -3.67 -4.58
N ARG A 137 12.80 -3.45 -5.06
CA ARG A 137 13.73 -2.40 -4.62
C ARG A 137 13.98 -1.48 -5.81
N LEU A 138 13.86 -0.19 -5.57
CA LEU A 138 14.10 0.87 -6.55
C LEU A 138 15.49 1.46 -6.31
N GLU A 139 16.10 1.94 -7.38
CA GLU A 139 17.35 2.69 -7.29
C GLU A 139 17.07 4.12 -6.80
N GLY A 140 18.13 4.83 -6.35
CA GLY A 140 18.00 6.17 -5.79
C GLY A 140 17.39 7.18 -6.77
N GLU A 141 17.81 7.14 -8.03
CA GLU A 141 17.28 8.02 -9.08
C GLU A 141 15.80 7.74 -9.36
N GLN A 142 15.41 6.47 -9.48
CA GLN A 142 14.01 6.10 -9.69
C GLN A 142 13.13 6.48 -8.49
N THR A 143 13.65 6.32 -7.27
CA THR A 143 12.98 6.75 -6.04
C THR A 143 12.74 8.26 -6.05
N ALA A 144 13.76 9.06 -6.40
CA ALA A 144 13.66 10.51 -6.47
C ALA A 144 12.65 10.95 -7.54
N ALA A 145 12.69 10.35 -8.73
CA ALA A 145 11.76 10.67 -9.81
C ALA A 145 10.30 10.41 -9.44
N PHE A 146 10.02 9.32 -8.71
CA PHE A 146 8.67 9.04 -8.24
C PHE A 146 8.19 10.03 -7.17
N LEU A 147 9.08 10.43 -6.24
CA LEU A 147 8.75 11.45 -5.25
C LEU A 147 8.49 12.81 -5.90
N GLU A 148 9.31 13.19 -6.89
CA GLU A 148 9.15 14.44 -7.64
C GLU A 148 7.81 14.48 -8.39
N HIS A 149 7.42 13.37 -9.04
CA HIS A 149 6.12 13.26 -9.71
C HIS A 149 4.95 13.57 -8.78
N PHE A 150 5.02 13.13 -7.52
CA PHE A 150 3.95 13.33 -6.54
C PHE A 150 4.02 14.66 -5.79
N ALA A 151 5.15 15.37 -5.80
CA ALA A 151 5.39 16.55 -4.96
C ALA A 151 4.37 17.69 -5.15
N GLN A 152 3.73 17.78 -6.32
CA GLN A 152 2.75 18.83 -6.66
C GLN A 152 1.33 18.29 -6.83
N LYS A 153 1.08 17.04 -6.44
CA LYS A 153 -0.22 16.39 -6.60
C LYS A 153 -1.07 16.54 -5.34
N GLU A 154 -2.39 16.55 -5.50
CA GLU A 154 -3.30 16.61 -4.36
C GLU A 154 -3.22 15.28 -3.59
N ASN A 155 -2.75 15.34 -2.35
CA ASN A 155 -2.80 14.19 -1.46
C ASN A 155 -4.26 13.95 -1.02
N ILE A 156 -4.82 12.82 -1.44
CA ILE A 156 -6.20 12.40 -1.15
C ILE A 156 -6.26 11.36 -0.01
N TYR A 157 -5.25 11.32 0.84
CA TYR A 157 -5.15 10.41 1.98
C TYR A 157 -6.43 10.38 2.83
N GLU A 158 -6.92 11.54 3.27
CA GLU A 158 -8.11 11.63 4.13
C GLU A 158 -9.36 11.08 3.44
N LYS A 159 -9.58 11.41 2.17
CA LYS A 159 -10.69 10.87 1.36
C LYS A 159 -10.61 9.33 1.27
N CYS A 160 -9.40 8.78 1.15
CA CYS A 160 -9.18 7.34 1.14
C CYS A 160 -9.44 6.71 2.52
N LEU A 161 -9.04 7.39 3.61
CA LEU A 161 -9.29 6.95 4.98
C LEU A 161 -10.77 6.90 5.28
N GLU A 162 -11.51 7.97 5.03
CA GLU A 162 -12.96 8.02 5.19
C GLU A 162 -13.66 6.90 4.40
N ALA A 163 -13.23 6.67 3.16
CA ALA A 163 -13.79 5.64 2.31
C ALA A 163 -13.51 4.21 2.84
N ILE A 164 -12.34 3.97 3.42
CA ILE A 164 -12.05 2.69 4.09
C ILE A 164 -12.89 2.55 5.35
N VAL A 165 -12.91 3.56 6.21
CA VAL A 165 -13.67 3.55 7.48
C VAL A 165 -15.15 3.30 7.23
N ALA A 166 -15.72 3.92 6.20
CA ALA A 166 -17.12 3.70 5.81
C ALA A 166 -17.42 2.28 5.28
N ARG A 167 -16.40 1.56 4.81
CA ARG A 167 -16.51 0.17 4.29
C ARG A 167 -16.10 -0.89 5.30
N ALA A 168 -15.32 -0.48 6.29
CA ALA A 168 -14.79 -1.35 7.30
C ALA A 168 -15.91 -1.76 8.26
N ASP A 169 -16.32 -3.02 8.22
CA ASP A 169 -17.05 -3.63 9.33
C ASP A 169 -16.14 -3.67 10.57
N GLU A 170 -16.69 -3.89 11.78
CA GLU A 170 -15.93 -4.03 13.04
C GLU A 170 -14.75 -5.04 12.96
N LYS A 171 -14.76 -5.93 11.95
CA LYS A 171 -13.76 -6.98 11.68
C LYS A 171 -12.52 -6.49 10.91
N THR A 172 -12.58 -5.33 10.28
CA THR A 172 -11.51 -4.82 9.39
C THR A 172 -10.38 -4.15 10.17
N CYS A 173 -10.68 -3.72 11.40
CA CYS A 173 -9.72 -3.63 12.49
C CYS A 173 -9.63 -5.03 13.14
N PHE A 174 -8.82 -5.92 12.58
CA PHE A 174 -8.71 -7.31 13.05
C PHE A 174 -8.67 -7.40 14.59
N GLU A 175 -9.46 -8.30 15.19
CA GLU A 175 -9.19 -8.80 16.52
C GLU A 175 -7.79 -9.45 16.50
N GLY A 176 -6.80 -8.75 17.07
CA GLY A 176 -5.37 -9.09 16.98
C GLY A 176 -4.50 -7.99 16.34
N CYS A 177 -5.09 -6.93 15.79
CA CYS A 177 -4.35 -5.72 15.42
C CYS A 177 -4.09 -4.93 16.70
N GLU A 178 -2.87 -5.02 17.25
CA GLU A 178 -2.41 -4.17 18.37
C GLU A 178 -2.30 -2.69 17.99
N LEU A 179 -2.64 -2.30 16.76
CA LEU A 179 -2.90 -0.90 16.38
C LEU A 179 -4.35 -0.48 16.70
N LYS A 180 -5.16 -1.33 17.36
CA LYS A 180 -6.51 -0.96 17.83
C LYS A 180 -6.51 0.35 18.60
N ASP A 181 -5.48 0.62 19.41
CA ASP A 181 -5.35 1.85 20.19
C ASP A 181 -5.06 3.10 19.35
N VAL A 182 -4.62 2.93 18.09
CA VAL A 182 -4.36 4.01 17.11
C VAL A 182 -5.51 4.13 16.08
N CYS A 183 -6.29 3.06 15.91
CA CYS A 183 -7.47 3.01 15.04
C CYS A 183 -8.78 3.43 15.75
N THR A 184 -8.73 3.77 17.04
CA THR A 184 -9.87 4.30 17.79
C THR A 184 -9.91 5.82 17.76
N ARG A 185 -10.98 6.34 17.12
CA ARG A 185 -11.59 7.68 17.23
C ARG A 185 -10.72 8.85 17.66
#